data_AF-A0A381Q1U4-F1
#
_entry.id   AF-A0A381Q1U4-F1
#
_cell.length_a   1.000
_cell.length_b   1.000
_cell.length_c   1.000
_cell.angle_alpha   90.00
_cell.angle_beta   90.00
_cell.angle_gamma   90.00
#
_symmetry.space_group_name_H-M   'P 1'
#
loop_
_entity.id
_entity.type
_entity.pdbx_description
1 polymer ?
#
loop_
_entity_poly.entity_id
_entity_poly.type
_entity_poly.pdbx_seq_one_letter_code
_entity_poly.pdbx_strand_id
1 'polypeptide(L)'
;MIGLVLSDSFLLCGVWEVEGSAKILKSLSRVQFSDPITSVLYQEAELNTILAPALRQASEEHTIDGQNVSVVIPDIFLTHSALKMEKDLGRDDYWDFIKWLDRKKGKPEGQNQLIFGQVYLPDDESIHVCSVPLPVVRTLKLSIIEMGAMPVWMGPASSLYLDGTGMSEAAMIQRHGNRYTFYKVQNNRFDMGKIAFSGGAPRVINSTEAENVTLAGLGLEKSELDDIPVFCPQKLGRQALSSWEASDFRSPETFSDINAEDHQVNLNGIPYYEGSIMTQLIHSIATDYSFNFFNEPGITDFLFTTVIDAHKQMLALHAEEASNEEQEATTAETAPETAPDNLWLLAAAVLIVLGFIGFQYIKLREELNLPLFGKDKSYTIERTAVSRVNQIERSVIQSSARLLQESQAISDALLKLLIQTDLDRYNTLTITKNFASMEYTSGMNPNIENILELEPTSFSVEPLGTDSTVFSWYYTFDMPDLASVNQGMTPLSKEDLLLQLDTTLTDYSLKYFDQIFLENQIYEPLLLWARDKSNILQASAVLSNSGDRILLRKFVLINSYEQPAPRAGFYLSLLKD
;
A
#
# COMPACT_ATOMS: atom_id res chain seq x y z
N MET A 1 5.74 17.09 18.46
CA MET A 1 4.75 17.02 17.35
C MET A 1 3.49 17.75 17.76
N ILE A 2 2.75 18.30 16.79
CA ILE A 2 1.48 18.99 17.03
C ILE A 2 0.39 18.35 16.16
N GLY A 3 -0.78 18.13 16.75
CA GLY A 3 -1.95 17.60 16.09
C GLY A 3 -3.10 18.57 16.16
N LEU A 4 -3.76 18.76 15.02
CA LEU A 4 -4.93 19.60 14.87
C LEU A 4 -6.10 18.71 14.44
N VAL A 5 -7.11 18.56 15.29
CA VAL A 5 -8.35 17.85 14.95
C VAL A 5 -9.44 18.89 14.70
N LEU A 6 -9.90 18.95 13.46
CA LEU A 6 -10.95 19.87 13.06
C LEU A 6 -12.31 19.38 13.57
N SER A 7 -13.15 20.26 14.09
CA SER A 7 -14.57 19.99 14.37
C SER A 7 -15.44 21.02 13.62
N ASP A 8 -16.75 20.91 13.75
CA ASP A 8 -17.66 21.89 13.13
C ASP A 8 -17.61 23.25 13.84
N SER A 9 -17.40 23.25 15.16
CA SER A 9 -17.52 24.46 16.01
C SER A 9 -16.26 24.82 16.79
N PHE A 10 -15.20 24.02 16.68
CA PHE A 10 -13.93 24.27 17.35
C PHE A 10 -12.77 23.54 16.68
N LEU A 11 -11.56 23.91 17.06
CA LEU A 11 -10.31 23.23 16.75
C LEU A 11 -9.75 22.63 18.04
N LEU A 12 -9.42 21.35 18.02
CA LEU A 12 -8.68 20.70 19.10
C LEU A 12 -7.20 20.65 18.72
N CYS A 13 -6.35 21.27 19.53
CA CYS A 13 -4.90 21.30 19.36
C CYS A 13 -4.25 20.48 20.47
N GLY A 14 -3.41 19.50 20.11
CA GLY A 14 -2.65 18.68 21.05
C GLY A 14 -1.17 18.72 20.71
N VAL A 15 -0.31 18.84 21.72
CA VAL A 15 1.14 18.78 21.57
C VAL A 15 1.65 17.56 22.33
N TRP A 16 2.34 16.67 21.63
CA TRP A 16 2.94 15.48 22.24
C TRP A 16 4.36 15.26 21.77
N GLU A 17 5.08 14.49 22.56
CA GLU A 17 6.38 13.93 22.22
C GLU A 17 6.35 12.43 22.38
N VAL A 18 7.25 11.77 21.66
CA VAL A 18 7.46 10.33 21.71
C VAL A 18 8.85 10.13 22.27
N GLU A 19 8.94 9.53 23.46
CA GLU A 19 10.19 9.16 24.13
C GLU A 19 10.25 7.64 24.21
N GLY A 20 11.08 6.99 23.39
CA GLY A 20 11.07 5.53 23.32
C GLY A 20 9.76 5.00 22.74
N SER A 21 9.09 4.15 23.52
CA SER A 21 7.72 3.68 23.28
C SER A 21 6.66 4.52 23.98
N ALA A 22 7.06 5.43 24.87
CA ALA A 22 6.13 6.26 25.65
C ALA A 22 5.66 7.46 24.83
N LYS A 23 4.36 7.74 24.88
CA LYS A 23 3.72 8.88 24.25
C LYS A 23 3.32 9.86 25.34
N ILE A 24 3.89 11.05 25.35
CA ILE A 24 3.68 12.05 26.41
C ILE A 24 2.94 13.24 25.82
N LEU A 25 1.71 13.47 26.29
CA LEU A 25 0.93 14.65 25.95
C LEU A 25 1.36 15.81 26.84
N LYS A 26 1.97 16.82 26.23
CA LYS A 26 2.48 18.01 26.94
C LYS A 26 1.41 19.06 27.15
N SER A 27 0.54 19.25 26.17
CA SER A 27 -0.53 20.23 26.24
C SER A 27 -1.69 19.86 25.32
N LEU A 28 -2.87 20.35 25.69
CA LEU A 28 -4.09 20.19 24.93
C LEU A 28 -4.93 21.45 25.09
N SER A 29 -5.42 22.00 23.98
CA SER A 29 -6.35 23.13 24.03
C SER A 29 -7.47 22.99 23.02
N ARG A 30 -8.59 23.62 23.35
CA ARG A 30 -9.80 23.65 22.55
C ARG A 30 -10.13 25.11 22.22
N VAL A 31 -9.94 25.46 20.96
CA VAL A 31 -10.19 26.80 20.44
C VAL A 31 -11.54 26.84 19.74
N GLN A 32 -12.49 27.61 20.28
CA GLN A 32 -13.83 27.71 19.69
C GLN A 32 -13.81 28.54 18.40
N PHE A 33 -14.64 28.17 17.44
CA PHE A 33 -14.88 28.96 16.25
C PHE A 33 -15.91 30.06 16.50
N SER A 34 -15.84 31.13 15.72
CA SER A 34 -16.87 32.17 15.75
C SER A 34 -18.22 31.62 15.26
N ASP A 35 -18.16 30.78 14.23
CA ASP A 35 -19.32 30.19 13.55
C ASP A 35 -19.02 28.75 13.11
N PRO A 36 -20.04 27.90 12.94
CA PRO A 36 -19.86 26.56 12.42
C PRO A 36 -19.30 26.53 10.98
N ILE A 37 -18.36 25.64 10.70
CA ILE A 37 -17.69 25.60 9.38
C ILE A 37 -18.44 24.80 8.31
N THR A 38 -19.38 23.92 8.69
CA THR A 38 -20.08 23.01 7.75
C THR A 38 -20.74 23.75 6.59
N SER A 39 -21.34 24.92 6.83
CA SER A 39 -22.02 25.72 5.79
C SER A 39 -21.07 26.48 4.86
N VAL A 40 -19.79 26.60 5.22
CA VAL A 40 -18.83 27.48 4.54
C VAL A 40 -17.58 26.74 4.04
N LEU A 41 -17.56 25.40 4.06
CA LEU A 41 -16.43 24.57 3.64
C LEU A 41 -15.90 24.89 2.22
N TYR A 42 -16.76 25.39 1.34
CA TYR A 42 -16.42 25.75 -0.05
C TYR A 42 -16.20 27.26 -0.27
N GLN A 43 -16.36 28.07 0.78
CA GLN A 43 -16.28 29.52 0.71
C GLN A 43 -14.96 29.99 1.32
N GLU A 44 -13.93 30.18 0.50
CA GLU A 44 -12.57 30.45 0.97
C GLU A 44 -12.46 31.70 1.87
N ALA A 45 -13.13 32.79 1.52
CA ALA A 45 -13.11 34.00 2.32
C ALA A 45 -13.74 33.79 3.71
N GLU A 46 -14.96 33.23 3.77
CA GLU A 46 -15.68 32.99 5.03
C GLU A 46 -14.95 31.96 5.90
N LEU A 47 -14.49 30.86 5.30
CA LEU A 47 -13.74 29.84 6.01
C LEU A 47 -12.43 30.39 6.60
N ASN A 48 -11.73 31.26 5.87
CA ASN A 48 -10.51 31.89 6.36
C ASN A 48 -10.78 32.83 7.55
N THR A 49 -11.91 33.55 7.55
CA THR A 49 -12.30 34.39 8.71
C THR A 49 -12.56 33.58 9.98
N ILE A 50 -12.85 32.28 9.87
CA ILE A 50 -13.09 31.40 11.02
C ILE A 50 -11.80 30.67 11.41
N LEU A 51 -11.13 30.02 10.46
CA LEU A 51 -9.99 29.14 10.74
C LEU A 51 -8.70 29.90 11.08
N ALA A 52 -8.37 30.98 10.37
CA ALA A 52 -7.10 31.68 10.62
C ALA A 52 -7.02 32.28 12.04
N PRO A 53 -8.07 32.94 12.58
CA PRO A 53 -8.04 33.38 13.98
C PRO A 53 -7.91 32.22 14.97
N ALA A 54 -8.59 31.10 14.74
CA ALA A 54 -8.51 29.93 15.62
C ALA A 54 -7.11 29.30 15.62
N LEU A 55 -6.46 29.23 14.46
CA LEU A 55 -5.08 28.74 14.34
C LEU A 55 -4.09 29.69 15.02
N ARG A 56 -4.25 31.00 14.85
CA ARG A 56 -3.42 31.99 15.57
C ARG A 56 -3.57 31.86 17.07
N GLN A 57 -4.79 31.74 17.59
CA GLN A 57 -5.00 31.52 19.02
C GLN A 57 -4.33 30.21 19.47
N ALA A 58 -4.44 29.12 18.71
CA ALA A 58 -3.74 27.88 19.02
C ALA A 58 -2.20 28.06 19.02
N SER A 59 -1.65 28.91 18.15
CA SER A 59 -0.21 29.22 18.10
C SER A 59 0.28 30.12 19.24
N GLU A 60 -0.62 30.90 19.84
CA GLU A 60 -0.31 31.69 21.04
C GLU A 60 -0.29 30.79 22.29
N GLU A 61 -1.14 29.76 22.33
CA GLU A 61 -1.24 28.81 23.43
C GLU A 61 -0.13 27.73 23.39
N HIS A 62 0.29 27.32 22.19
CA HIS A 62 1.32 26.30 21.98
C HIS A 62 2.40 26.89 21.07
N THR A 63 3.67 26.78 21.43
CA THR A 63 4.77 27.23 20.55
C THR A 63 4.82 26.36 19.28
N ILE A 64 4.12 26.77 18.23
CA ILE A 64 3.97 26.03 16.96
C ILE A 64 5.18 26.21 16.02
N ASP A 65 5.93 27.30 16.16
CA ASP A 65 7.06 27.62 15.29
C ASP A 65 8.13 26.50 15.27
N GLY A 66 8.54 26.08 14.07
CA GLY A 66 9.50 24.98 13.85
C GLY A 66 8.98 23.58 14.17
N GLN A 67 7.71 23.39 14.53
CA GLN A 67 7.14 22.09 14.86
C GLN A 67 6.48 21.39 13.65
N ASN A 68 6.52 20.07 13.65
CA ASN A 68 5.77 19.23 12.71
C ASN A 68 4.29 19.20 13.10
N VAL A 69 3.41 19.57 12.16
CA VAL A 69 1.96 19.66 12.36
C VAL A 69 1.22 18.64 11.50
N SER A 70 0.44 17.80 12.15
CA SER A 70 -0.50 16.85 11.53
C SER A 70 -1.94 17.33 11.71
N VAL A 71 -2.76 17.22 10.67
CA VAL A 71 -4.14 17.72 10.66
C VAL A 71 -5.11 16.60 10.33
N VAL A 72 -6.11 16.39 11.18
CA VAL A 72 -7.17 15.41 10.95
C VAL A 72 -8.45 16.12 10.55
N ILE A 73 -8.99 15.72 9.40
CA ILE A 73 -10.29 16.17 8.92
C ILE A 73 -11.33 15.07 9.20
N PRO A 74 -12.37 15.33 10.00
CA PRO A 74 -13.47 14.38 10.17
C PRO A 74 -14.10 13.99 8.83
N ASP A 75 -14.44 12.71 8.68
CA ASP A 75 -15.01 12.18 7.43
C ASP A 75 -16.35 12.83 7.03
N ILE A 76 -17.06 13.47 7.98
CA ILE A 76 -18.28 14.23 7.71
C ILE A 76 -18.05 15.44 6.79
N PHE A 77 -16.83 15.98 6.74
CA PHE A 77 -16.46 17.09 5.84
C PHE A 77 -15.91 16.60 4.49
N LEU A 78 -15.79 15.29 4.32
CA LEU A 78 -15.15 14.66 3.18
C LEU A 78 -16.16 13.84 2.38
N THR A 79 -15.78 13.51 1.14
CA THR A 79 -16.53 12.57 0.32
C THR A 79 -15.66 11.38 0.02
N HIS A 80 -16.09 10.19 0.46
CA HIS A 80 -15.39 8.94 0.20
C HIS A 80 -16.12 8.17 -0.92
N SER A 81 -15.35 7.47 -1.74
CA SER A 81 -15.85 6.45 -2.67
C SER A 81 -14.83 5.32 -2.82
N ALA A 82 -15.28 4.12 -3.17
CA ALA A 82 -14.41 3.04 -3.59
C ALA A 82 -14.57 2.83 -5.10
N LEU A 83 -13.45 2.73 -5.82
CA LEU A 83 -13.43 2.39 -7.24
C LEU A 83 -12.80 1.01 -7.39
N LYS A 84 -13.55 0.06 -7.95
CA LYS A 84 -13.00 -1.26 -8.26
C LYS A 84 -12.00 -1.15 -9.41
N MET A 85 -10.86 -1.79 -9.24
CA MET A 85 -9.86 -1.93 -10.27
C MET A 85 -10.11 -3.16 -11.14
N GLU A 86 -9.72 -3.02 -12.39
CA GLU A 86 -9.74 -3.97 -13.48
C GLU A 86 -8.29 -4.15 -13.90
N LYS A 87 -7.91 -5.37 -14.30
CA LYS A 87 -6.50 -5.74 -14.48
C LYS A 87 -5.85 -5.10 -15.72
N ASP A 88 -6.63 -4.43 -16.55
CA ASP A 88 -6.21 -3.97 -17.88
C ASP A 88 -5.87 -2.47 -17.94
N LEU A 89 -6.10 -1.71 -16.85
CA LEU A 89 -5.89 -0.26 -16.79
C LEU A 89 -4.70 0.10 -15.91
N GLY A 90 -3.88 1.06 -16.37
CA GLY A 90 -2.77 1.59 -15.59
C GLY A 90 -3.22 2.57 -14.49
N ARG A 91 -2.33 2.86 -13.53
CA ARG A 91 -2.57 3.88 -12.49
C ARG A 91 -2.95 5.24 -13.07
N ASP A 92 -2.29 5.65 -14.15
CA ASP A 92 -2.57 6.93 -14.83
C ASP A 92 -3.97 6.94 -15.46
N ASP A 93 -4.41 5.85 -16.08
CA ASP A 93 -5.75 5.71 -16.64
C ASP A 93 -6.81 5.80 -15.55
N TYR A 94 -6.57 5.13 -14.41
CA TYR A 94 -7.44 5.24 -13.24
C TYR A 94 -7.51 6.66 -12.69
N TRP A 95 -6.39 7.37 -12.68
CA TRP A 95 -6.36 8.74 -12.22
C TRP A 95 -7.19 9.67 -13.11
N ASP A 96 -7.07 9.51 -14.42
CA ASP A 96 -7.88 10.26 -15.38
C ASP A 96 -9.37 9.87 -15.34
N PHE A 97 -9.66 8.59 -15.11
CA PHE A 97 -11.01 8.09 -14.91
C PHE A 97 -11.66 8.67 -13.65
N ILE A 98 -10.93 8.73 -12.53
CA ILE A 98 -11.40 9.35 -11.27
C ILE A 98 -11.72 10.84 -11.50
N LYS A 99 -10.82 11.59 -12.17
CA LYS A 99 -11.06 12.99 -12.54
C LYS A 99 -12.26 13.16 -13.46
N TRP A 100 -12.45 12.24 -14.41
CA TRP A 100 -13.60 12.25 -15.30
C TRP A 100 -14.91 11.99 -14.54
N LEU A 101 -14.95 10.96 -13.69
CA LEU A 101 -16.10 10.64 -12.85
C LEU A 101 -16.49 11.83 -11.99
N ASP A 102 -15.51 12.52 -11.40
CA ASP A 102 -15.78 13.67 -10.56
C ASP A 102 -16.40 14.85 -11.32
N ARG A 103 -15.91 15.14 -12.53
CA ARG A 103 -16.49 16.15 -13.44
C ARG A 103 -17.92 15.83 -13.85
N LYS A 104 -18.28 14.54 -13.93
CA LYS A 104 -19.63 14.09 -14.30
C LYS A 104 -20.66 14.18 -13.18
N LYS A 105 -20.24 14.37 -11.92
CA LYS A 105 -21.15 14.50 -10.76
C LYS A 105 -22.02 15.77 -10.78
N GLY A 106 -21.82 16.70 -11.72
CA GLY A 106 -22.68 17.88 -11.90
C GLY A 106 -22.68 18.82 -10.70
N LYS A 107 -21.50 19.08 -10.13
CA LYS A 107 -21.35 19.87 -8.89
C LYS A 107 -21.79 21.33 -9.10
N PRO A 108 -22.37 21.97 -8.08
CA PRO A 108 -22.67 23.41 -8.10
C PRO A 108 -21.40 24.25 -8.38
N GLU A 109 -21.56 25.35 -9.13
CA GLU A 109 -20.46 26.30 -9.36
C GLU A 109 -19.89 26.80 -8.02
N GLY A 110 -18.55 26.80 -7.90
CA GLY A 110 -17.84 27.23 -6.69
C GLY A 110 -17.48 26.13 -5.69
N GLN A 111 -18.02 24.91 -5.83
CA GLN A 111 -17.67 23.77 -4.95
C GLN A 111 -16.41 23.02 -5.42
N ASN A 112 -15.29 23.72 -5.44
CA ASN A 112 -14.00 23.13 -5.82
C ASN A 112 -13.49 22.15 -4.76
N GLN A 113 -13.00 21.00 -5.20
CA GLN A 113 -12.44 19.95 -4.35
C GLN A 113 -11.12 19.45 -4.91
N LEU A 114 -10.27 18.94 -4.04
CA LEU A 114 -9.12 18.10 -4.38
C LEU A 114 -9.51 16.64 -4.18
N ILE A 115 -8.94 15.77 -4.99
CA ILE A 115 -9.21 14.32 -4.96
C ILE A 115 -7.90 13.61 -4.65
N PHE A 116 -7.97 12.56 -3.85
CA PHE A 116 -6.83 11.73 -3.50
C PHE A 116 -7.26 10.26 -3.62
N GLY A 117 -6.39 9.42 -4.14
CA GLY A 117 -6.55 7.97 -4.22
C GLY A 117 -5.58 7.29 -3.28
N GLN A 118 -5.99 6.20 -2.65
CA GLN A 118 -5.12 5.27 -1.94
C GLN A 118 -5.45 3.84 -2.36
N VAL A 119 -4.41 3.04 -2.61
CA VAL A 119 -4.56 1.63 -2.97
C VAL A 119 -3.80 0.80 -1.97
N TYR A 120 -4.43 -0.26 -1.49
CA TYR A 120 -3.85 -1.16 -0.51
C TYR A 120 -3.22 -2.33 -1.25
N LEU A 121 -1.91 -2.48 -1.11
CA LEU A 121 -1.11 -3.54 -1.72
C LEU A 121 -1.08 -4.79 -0.83
N PRO A 122 -0.89 -6.00 -1.40
CA PRO A 122 -0.55 -6.30 -2.79
C PRO A 122 -1.72 -6.53 -3.77
N ASP A 123 -2.95 -6.76 -3.29
CA ASP A 123 -4.04 -7.23 -4.16
C ASP A 123 -4.66 -6.16 -5.05
N ASP A 124 -4.45 -4.87 -4.72
CA ASP A 124 -4.82 -3.68 -5.49
C ASP A 124 -6.22 -3.69 -6.14
N GLU A 125 -7.18 -4.37 -5.52
CA GLU A 125 -8.52 -4.60 -6.08
C GLU A 125 -9.40 -3.35 -6.12
N SER A 126 -9.07 -2.35 -5.32
CA SER A 126 -9.87 -1.13 -5.19
C SER A 126 -9.03 0.09 -4.84
N ILE A 127 -9.48 1.24 -5.33
CA ILE A 127 -8.95 2.55 -4.98
C ILE A 127 -9.91 3.22 -3.98
N HIS A 128 -9.41 3.52 -2.80
CA HIS A 128 -10.05 4.45 -1.87
C HIS A 128 -9.88 5.86 -2.42
N VAL A 129 -10.96 6.42 -2.93
CA VAL A 129 -11.00 7.79 -3.43
C VAL A 129 -11.60 8.69 -2.37
N CYS A 130 -10.85 9.68 -1.91
CA CYS A 130 -11.29 10.70 -0.98
C CYS A 130 -11.27 12.08 -1.64
N SER A 131 -12.32 12.86 -1.48
CA SER A 131 -12.42 14.24 -1.96
C SER A 131 -12.57 15.21 -0.80
N VAL A 132 -11.77 16.27 -0.81
CA VAL A 132 -11.70 17.31 0.24
C VAL A 132 -11.95 18.69 -0.38
N PRO A 133 -12.72 19.58 0.28
CA PRO A 133 -12.89 20.95 -0.19
C PRO A 133 -11.55 21.68 -0.35
N LEU A 134 -11.31 22.26 -1.53
CA LEU A 134 -10.07 22.97 -1.84
C LEU A 134 -9.77 24.12 -0.85
N PRO A 135 -10.77 24.93 -0.42
CA PRO A 135 -10.51 26.00 0.54
C PRO A 135 -10.01 25.50 1.90
N VAL A 136 -10.50 24.35 2.38
CA VAL A 136 -10.06 23.76 3.65
C VAL A 136 -8.57 23.45 3.61
N VAL A 137 -8.12 22.75 2.58
CA VAL A 137 -6.70 22.39 2.40
C VAL A 137 -5.82 23.63 2.30
N ARG A 138 -6.22 24.60 1.46
CA ARG A 138 -5.45 25.83 1.25
C ARG A 138 -5.33 26.67 2.53
N THR A 139 -6.44 26.95 3.18
CA THR A 139 -6.46 27.78 4.40
C THR A 139 -5.61 27.15 5.49
N LEU A 140 -5.76 25.84 5.74
CA LEU A 140 -4.97 25.13 6.76
C LEU A 140 -3.49 25.09 6.39
N LYS A 141 -3.14 24.70 5.16
CA LYS A 141 -1.74 24.60 4.72
C LYS A 141 -1.02 25.95 4.79
N LEU A 142 -1.63 27.01 4.27
CA LEU A 142 -1.04 28.35 4.26
C LEU A 142 -0.92 28.91 5.68
N SER A 143 -1.97 28.78 6.50
CA SER A 143 -1.92 29.29 7.88
C SER A 143 -0.85 28.59 8.72
N ILE A 144 -0.67 27.27 8.57
CA ILE A 144 0.38 26.52 9.28
C ILE A 144 1.78 27.01 8.87
N ILE A 145 2.01 27.21 7.57
CA ILE A 145 3.29 27.72 7.05
C ILE A 145 3.52 29.18 7.51
N GLU A 146 2.49 30.03 7.52
CA GLU A 146 2.57 31.41 8.00
C GLU A 146 2.96 31.49 9.49
N MET A 147 2.62 30.48 10.28
CA MET A 147 2.99 30.36 11.70
C MET A 147 4.40 29.76 11.91
N GLY A 148 5.15 29.48 10.84
CA GLY A 148 6.50 28.91 10.92
C GLY A 148 6.55 27.40 11.17
N ALA A 149 5.40 26.72 11.15
CA ALA A 149 5.33 25.26 11.31
C ALA A 149 5.49 24.51 9.99
N MET A 150 5.84 23.22 10.11
CA MET A 150 5.95 22.30 8.99
C MET A 150 4.69 21.42 8.88
N PRO A 151 3.83 21.60 7.86
CA PRO A 151 2.70 20.72 7.63
C PRO A 151 3.20 19.36 7.13
N VAL A 152 3.12 18.32 7.98
CA VAL A 152 3.65 16.98 7.66
C VAL A 152 2.58 16.05 7.11
N TRP A 153 1.37 16.07 7.68
CA TRP A 153 0.29 15.18 7.25
C TRP A 153 -1.08 15.83 7.40
N MET A 154 -1.94 15.65 6.41
CA MET A 154 -3.36 15.93 6.51
C MET A 154 -4.17 14.79 5.92
N GLY A 155 -5.13 14.26 6.66
CA GLY A 155 -5.94 13.15 6.16
C GLY A 155 -7.28 12.99 6.86
N PRO A 156 -8.10 12.03 6.41
CA PRO A 156 -9.38 11.72 7.00
C PRO A 156 -9.19 11.04 8.37
N ALA A 157 -10.15 11.24 9.26
CA ALA A 157 -10.15 10.53 10.54
C ALA A 157 -10.21 9.01 10.37
N SER A 158 -10.92 8.49 9.36
CA SER A 158 -10.97 7.04 9.06
C SER A 158 -9.59 6.42 8.81
N SER A 159 -8.66 7.10 8.12
CA SER A 159 -7.31 6.57 7.87
C SER A 159 -6.52 6.32 9.15
N LEU A 160 -6.76 7.06 10.23
CA LEU A 160 -6.10 6.77 11.51
C LEU A 160 -6.51 5.41 12.09
N TYR A 161 -7.74 4.97 11.82
CA TYR A 161 -8.26 3.69 12.28
C TYR A 161 -7.94 2.54 11.31
N LEU A 162 -8.00 2.80 10.01
CA LEU A 162 -7.75 1.82 8.96
C LEU A 162 -6.25 1.56 8.76
N ASP A 163 -5.46 2.63 8.71
CA ASP A 163 -4.05 2.58 8.32
C ASP A 163 -3.15 2.66 9.56
N GLY A 164 -3.55 3.48 10.54
CA GLY A 164 -2.71 3.89 11.67
C GLY A 164 -2.62 2.92 12.86
N THR A 165 -3.48 1.90 12.94
CA THR A 165 -3.59 1.01 14.11
C THR A 165 -2.52 -0.09 14.14
N GLY A 166 -1.79 -0.28 13.05
CA GLY A 166 -0.84 -1.39 12.87
C GLY A 166 -1.51 -2.74 12.57
N MET A 167 -2.83 -2.75 12.35
CA MET A 167 -3.58 -3.91 11.88
C MET A 167 -3.71 -3.82 10.35
N SER A 168 -3.46 -4.93 9.65
CA SER A 168 -3.61 -4.99 8.19
C SER A 168 -5.07 -4.93 7.73
N GLU A 169 -6.00 -5.25 8.63
CA GLU A 169 -7.42 -5.26 8.37
C GLU A 169 -8.17 -4.63 9.54
N ALA A 170 -9.05 -3.69 9.22
CA ALA A 170 -9.82 -2.96 10.22
C ALA A 170 -11.05 -2.33 9.58
N ALA A 171 -12.05 -2.07 10.41
CA ALA A 171 -13.21 -1.25 10.07
C ALA A 171 -13.35 -0.07 11.02
N MET A 172 -13.88 1.02 10.51
CA MET A 172 -14.27 2.19 11.27
C MET A 172 -15.73 2.51 11.00
N ILE A 173 -16.51 2.68 12.07
CA ILE A 173 -17.96 2.95 11.99
C ILE A 173 -18.31 4.32 12.59
N GLN A 174 -19.25 4.99 11.93
CA GLN A 174 -19.82 6.26 12.38
C GLN A 174 -21.35 6.14 12.47
N ARG A 175 -21.87 6.38 13.66
CA ARG A 175 -23.29 6.29 13.98
C ARG A 175 -24.04 7.56 13.58
N HIS A 176 -25.15 7.35 12.89
CA HIS A 176 -26.18 8.35 12.58
C HIS A 176 -27.56 7.79 12.93
N GLY A 177 -27.98 7.99 14.19
CA GLY A 177 -29.23 7.43 14.71
C GLY A 177 -29.17 5.91 14.86
N ASN A 178 -29.96 5.17 14.08
CA ASN A 178 -29.94 3.71 14.01
C ASN A 178 -29.16 3.15 12.81
N ARG A 179 -28.52 4.04 12.03
CA ARG A 179 -27.68 3.71 10.88
C ARG A 179 -26.22 3.94 11.23
N TYR A 180 -25.34 3.18 10.60
CA TYR A 180 -23.89 3.30 10.74
C TYR A 180 -23.29 3.38 9.34
N THR A 181 -22.54 4.43 9.07
CA THR A 181 -21.62 4.45 7.94
C THR A 181 -20.40 3.64 8.35
N PHE A 182 -19.90 2.76 7.47
CA PHE A 182 -18.66 2.03 7.71
C PHE A 182 -17.67 2.30 6.59
N TYR A 183 -16.40 2.26 6.97
CA TYR A 183 -15.24 2.18 6.09
C TYR A 183 -14.45 0.97 6.56
N LYS A 184 -14.02 0.09 5.66
CA LYS A 184 -13.24 -1.08 6.02
C LYS A 184 -12.12 -1.33 5.03
N VAL A 185 -11.03 -1.89 5.54
CA VAL A 185 -9.96 -2.50 4.75
C VAL A 185 -9.89 -3.96 5.15
N GLN A 186 -10.04 -4.86 4.18
CA GLN A 186 -10.00 -6.30 4.36
C GLN A 186 -9.47 -6.92 3.07
N ASN A 187 -8.55 -7.89 3.16
CA ASN A 187 -7.85 -8.47 2.01
C ASN A 187 -7.27 -7.39 1.07
N ASN A 188 -6.64 -6.37 1.65
CA ASN A 188 -6.05 -5.24 0.90
C ASN A 188 -7.03 -4.54 -0.05
N ARG A 189 -8.33 -4.60 0.29
CA ARG A 189 -9.39 -3.93 -0.44
C ARG A 189 -10.11 -2.98 0.48
N PHE A 190 -10.38 -1.79 -0.03
CA PHE A 190 -11.17 -0.79 0.65
C PHE A 190 -12.63 -0.87 0.24
N ASP A 191 -13.49 -0.95 1.24
CA ASP A 191 -14.93 -0.97 1.06
C ASP A 191 -15.63 0.00 2.01
N MET A 192 -16.79 0.47 1.59
CA MET A 192 -17.62 1.34 2.40
C MET A 192 -19.09 1.09 2.18
N GLY A 193 -19.89 1.59 3.11
CA GLY A 193 -21.33 1.52 2.98
C GLY A 193 -22.05 2.00 4.21
N LYS A 194 -23.32 1.60 4.30
CA LYS A 194 -24.19 1.90 5.42
C LYS A 194 -24.91 0.64 5.85
N ILE A 195 -24.89 0.39 7.15
CA ILE A 195 -25.69 -0.65 7.77
C ILE A 195 -26.70 -0.02 8.73
N ALA A 196 -27.78 -0.76 9.03
CA ALA A 196 -28.74 -0.38 10.05
C ALA A 196 -29.14 -1.58 10.87
N PHE A 197 -29.60 -1.33 12.10
CA PHE A 197 -30.15 -2.36 12.95
C PHE A 197 -31.67 -2.19 13.05
N SER A 198 -32.41 -3.28 12.78
CA SER A 198 -33.86 -3.34 12.92
C SER A 198 -34.23 -4.53 13.80
N GLY A 199 -34.85 -4.28 14.96
CA GLY A 199 -35.15 -5.34 15.92
C GLY A 199 -33.91 -6.05 16.48
N GLY A 200 -32.73 -5.43 16.41
CA GLY A 200 -31.45 -6.04 16.81
C GLY A 200 -30.73 -6.79 15.69
N ALA A 201 -31.39 -7.06 14.55
CA ALA A 201 -30.75 -7.70 13.40
C ALA A 201 -30.05 -6.66 12.51
N PRO A 202 -28.82 -6.96 12.03
CA PRO A 202 -28.11 -6.12 11.09
C PRO A 202 -28.74 -6.21 9.69
N ARG A 203 -28.68 -5.11 8.94
CA ARG A 203 -29.11 -5.04 7.53
C ARG A 203 -28.23 -4.08 6.77
N VAL A 204 -27.74 -4.49 5.60
CA VAL A 204 -26.98 -3.61 4.72
C VAL A 204 -27.96 -2.71 3.95
N ILE A 205 -27.77 -1.39 4.04
CA ILE A 205 -28.50 -0.41 3.23
C ILE A 205 -27.82 -0.26 1.88
N ASN A 206 -26.50 -0.08 1.90
CA ASN A 206 -25.64 -0.11 0.74
C ASN A 206 -24.24 -0.56 1.16
N SER A 207 -23.52 -1.19 0.24
CA SER A 207 -22.13 -1.58 0.39
C SER A 207 -21.51 -1.61 -1.00
N THR A 208 -20.22 -1.29 -1.08
CA THR A 208 -19.40 -1.53 -2.28
C THR A 208 -19.11 -3.02 -2.48
N GLU A 209 -19.34 -3.84 -1.46
CA GLU A 209 -19.23 -5.28 -1.46
C GLU A 209 -20.59 -5.97 -1.31
N ALA A 210 -20.64 -7.28 -1.60
CA ALA A 210 -21.81 -8.11 -1.33
C ALA A 210 -22.21 -8.08 0.16
N GLU A 211 -23.52 -8.11 0.41
CA GLU A 211 -24.11 -7.98 1.76
C GLU A 211 -23.59 -9.05 2.73
N ASN A 212 -23.55 -10.32 2.30
CA ASN A 212 -23.07 -11.43 3.12
C ASN A 212 -21.59 -11.28 3.51
N VAL A 213 -20.73 -10.82 2.60
CA VAL A 213 -19.31 -10.60 2.89
C VAL A 213 -19.12 -9.38 3.79
N THR A 214 -19.93 -8.33 3.59
CA THR A 214 -19.92 -7.14 4.45
C THR A 214 -20.30 -7.49 5.89
N LEU A 215 -21.39 -8.22 6.10
CA LEU A 215 -21.86 -8.59 7.43
C LEU A 215 -20.94 -9.60 8.11
N ALA A 216 -20.42 -10.57 7.35
CA ALA A 216 -19.43 -11.53 7.84
C ALA A 216 -18.14 -10.84 8.28
N GLY A 217 -17.56 -9.99 7.44
CA GLY A 217 -16.31 -9.27 7.77
C GLY A 217 -16.47 -8.36 8.98
N LEU A 218 -17.65 -7.75 9.18
CA LEU A 218 -17.94 -6.95 10.37
C LEU A 218 -18.30 -7.80 11.62
N GLY A 219 -18.25 -9.13 11.55
CA GLY A 219 -18.59 -10.02 12.67
C GLY A 219 -20.08 -9.99 13.06
N LEU A 220 -20.96 -9.54 12.17
CA LEU A 220 -22.40 -9.41 12.43
C LEU A 220 -23.20 -10.65 12.00
N GLU A 221 -22.60 -11.51 11.18
CA GLU A 221 -23.14 -12.81 10.78
C GLU A 221 -22.09 -13.90 10.94
N LYS A 222 -22.53 -15.12 11.32
CA LYS A 222 -21.62 -16.27 11.40
C LYS A 222 -21.21 -16.70 10.00
N SER A 223 -19.90 -16.73 9.76
CA SER A 223 -19.29 -17.13 8.50
C SER A 223 -18.00 -17.91 8.76
N GLU A 224 -17.48 -18.55 7.72
CA GLU A 224 -16.11 -19.09 7.71
C GLU A 224 -15.07 -18.00 7.40
N LEU A 225 -15.52 -16.80 7.01
CA LEU A 225 -14.65 -15.64 6.81
C LEU A 225 -14.21 -15.06 8.15
N ASP A 226 -12.95 -14.66 8.23
CA ASP A 226 -12.41 -13.96 9.41
C ASP A 226 -13.11 -12.60 9.58
N ASP A 227 -13.50 -12.30 10.81
CA ASP A 227 -14.00 -10.99 11.20
C ASP A 227 -12.84 -10.04 11.51
N ILE A 228 -13.05 -8.76 11.24
CA ILE A 228 -12.04 -7.71 11.41
C ILE A 228 -12.40 -6.82 12.59
N PRO A 229 -11.41 -6.21 13.27
CA PRO A 229 -11.67 -5.29 14.37
C PRO A 229 -12.47 -4.07 13.89
N VAL A 230 -13.52 -3.72 14.65
CA VAL A 230 -14.46 -2.64 14.34
C VAL A 230 -14.29 -1.50 15.33
N PHE A 231 -13.70 -0.39 14.90
CA PHE A 231 -13.49 0.80 15.70
C PHE A 231 -14.65 1.80 15.57
N CYS A 232 -14.98 2.49 16.67
CA CYS A 232 -15.89 3.63 16.62
C CYS A 232 -15.31 4.82 17.39
N PRO A 233 -15.03 5.96 16.72
CA PRO A 233 -14.59 7.17 17.42
C PRO A 233 -15.68 7.79 18.31
N GLN A 234 -16.94 7.37 18.16
CA GLN A 234 -18.04 7.90 18.94
C GLN A 234 -18.35 7.00 20.14
N LYS A 235 -18.71 7.62 21.26
CA LYS A 235 -19.19 6.88 22.42
C LYS A 235 -20.57 6.27 22.14
N LEU A 236 -20.62 4.94 22.05
CA LEU A 236 -21.89 4.23 21.88
C LEU A 236 -22.61 4.04 23.22
N GLY A 237 -23.93 4.21 23.21
CA GLY A 237 -24.78 3.88 24.36
C GLY A 237 -25.03 2.38 24.47
N ARG A 238 -25.52 1.91 25.62
CA ARG A 238 -25.74 0.47 25.92
C ARG A 238 -26.48 -0.29 24.80
N GLN A 239 -27.58 0.27 24.29
CA GLN A 239 -28.36 -0.36 23.22
C GLN A 239 -27.61 -0.43 21.88
N ALA A 240 -26.77 0.56 21.60
CA ALA A 240 -25.94 0.54 20.40
C ALA A 240 -24.82 -0.49 20.53
N LEU A 241 -24.18 -0.56 21.71
CA LEU A 241 -23.17 -1.58 22.01
C LEU A 241 -23.73 -3.00 21.89
N SER A 242 -24.96 -3.24 22.36
CA SER A 242 -25.60 -4.57 22.20
C SER A 242 -25.80 -5.00 20.75
N SER A 243 -25.89 -4.05 19.82
CA SER A 243 -25.98 -4.35 18.38
C SER A 243 -24.64 -4.79 17.77
N TRP A 244 -23.53 -4.52 18.45
CA TRP A 244 -22.18 -4.85 18.02
C TRP A 244 -21.52 -5.93 18.92
N GLU A 245 -22.26 -6.55 19.83
CA GLU A 245 -21.75 -7.60 20.73
C GLU A 245 -21.21 -8.83 20.00
N ALA A 246 -21.70 -9.11 18.79
CA ALA A 246 -21.23 -10.23 17.98
C ALA A 246 -19.91 -9.96 17.26
N SER A 247 -19.56 -8.68 17.06
CA SER A 247 -18.34 -8.25 16.35
C SER A 247 -17.17 -8.05 17.31
N ASP A 248 -15.94 -8.06 16.80
CA ASP A 248 -14.75 -7.54 17.50
C ASP A 248 -14.80 -6.00 17.59
N PHE A 249 -15.77 -5.49 18.37
CA PHE A 249 -15.97 -4.07 18.57
C PHE A 249 -14.94 -3.50 19.55
N ARG A 250 -14.19 -2.50 19.09
CA ARG A 250 -13.15 -1.82 19.87
C ARG A 250 -13.49 -0.34 20.02
N SER A 251 -13.83 0.04 21.24
CA SER A 251 -14.04 1.45 21.60
C SER A 251 -12.69 2.05 22.01
N PRO A 252 -12.14 3.03 21.28
CA PRO A 252 -10.92 3.71 21.70
C PRO A 252 -11.21 4.51 22.97
N GLU A 253 -10.48 4.25 24.05
CA GLU A 253 -10.54 5.10 25.23
C GLU A 253 -9.72 6.38 24.98
N THR A 254 -10.32 7.53 25.26
CA THR A 254 -9.68 8.83 25.00
C THR A 254 -8.42 8.99 25.86
N PHE A 255 -7.30 9.24 25.21
CA PHE A 255 -5.97 9.39 25.80
C PHE A 255 -5.50 8.15 26.57
N SER A 256 -5.97 6.96 26.19
CA SER A 256 -5.42 5.69 26.68
C SER A 256 -3.98 5.52 26.21
N ASP A 257 -3.15 4.88 27.05
CA ASP A 257 -1.73 4.61 26.78
C ASP A 257 -0.90 5.87 26.41
N ILE A 258 -1.36 7.04 26.87
CA ILE A 258 -0.70 8.34 26.70
C ILE A 258 -0.49 8.95 28.08
N ASN A 259 0.74 9.30 28.41
CA ASN A 259 1.07 9.99 29.64
C ASN A 259 0.67 11.46 29.53
N ALA A 260 -0.39 11.85 30.22
CA ALA A 260 -0.88 13.23 30.31
C ALA A 260 -0.75 13.80 31.73
N GLU A 261 -0.38 12.97 32.72
CA GLU A 261 -0.34 13.36 34.14
C GLU A 261 0.87 14.24 34.45
N ASP A 262 2.02 13.94 33.84
CA ASP A 262 3.29 14.65 34.09
C ASP A 262 3.19 16.16 33.80
N HIS A 263 2.35 16.54 32.84
CA HIS A 263 2.14 17.93 32.43
C HIS A 263 0.80 18.51 32.93
N GLN A 264 0.08 17.79 33.80
CA GLN A 264 -1.23 18.19 34.35
C GLN A 264 -2.23 18.64 33.26
N VAL A 265 -2.25 17.92 32.13
CA VAL A 265 -3.07 18.31 30.99
C VAL A 265 -4.56 18.21 31.36
N ASN A 266 -5.30 19.30 31.19
CA ASN A 266 -6.73 19.31 31.49
C ASN A 266 -7.53 18.63 30.39
N LEU A 267 -7.94 17.38 30.64
CA LEU A 267 -8.79 16.60 29.73
C LEU A 267 -10.29 16.90 29.90
N ASN A 268 -10.67 17.71 30.89
CA ASN A 268 -12.08 17.99 31.16
C ASN A 268 -12.69 18.89 30.06
N GLY A 269 -13.89 18.52 29.59
CA GLY A 269 -14.63 19.31 28.61
C GLY A 269 -14.24 19.07 27.15
N ILE A 270 -13.31 18.13 26.90
CA ILE A 270 -12.99 17.64 25.56
C ILE A 270 -14.07 16.66 25.12
N PRO A 271 -14.73 16.89 23.97
CA PRO A 271 -15.71 15.94 23.45
C PRO A 271 -15.05 14.60 23.08
N TYR A 272 -15.76 13.51 23.34
CA TYR A 272 -15.23 12.15 23.18
C TYR A 272 -14.76 11.86 21.75
N TYR A 273 -15.50 12.34 20.74
CA TYR A 273 -15.21 12.06 19.34
C TYR A 273 -13.86 12.64 18.90
N GLU A 274 -13.65 13.93 19.12
CA GLU A 274 -12.40 14.62 18.79
C GLU A 274 -11.24 14.13 19.68
N GLY A 275 -11.51 13.83 20.96
CA GLY A 275 -10.51 13.23 21.85
C GLY A 275 -10.07 11.84 21.36
N SER A 276 -11.00 11.00 20.90
CA SER A 276 -10.70 9.68 20.33
C SER A 276 -9.86 9.81 19.05
N ILE A 277 -10.18 10.78 18.19
CA ILE A 277 -9.40 11.05 16.99
C ILE A 277 -7.99 11.54 17.35
N MET A 278 -7.85 12.45 18.30
CA MET A 278 -6.54 12.93 18.77
C MET A 278 -5.71 11.78 19.35
N THR A 279 -6.35 10.89 20.12
CA THR A 279 -5.70 9.69 20.65
C THR A 279 -5.14 8.85 19.50
N GLN A 280 -5.96 8.54 18.50
CA GLN A 280 -5.48 7.73 17.37
C GLN A 280 -4.44 8.45 16.53
N LEU A 281 -4.47 9.77 16.43
CA LEU A 281 -3.42 10.53 15.77
C LEU A 281 -2.07 10.36 16.49
N ILE A 282 -2.07 10.45 17.82
CA ILE A 282 -0.88 10.23 18.65
C ILE A 282 -0.39 8.78 18.54
N HIS A 283 -1.30 7.82 18.36
CA HIS A 283 -0.94 6.41 18.21
C HIS A 283 -0.54 6.00 16.80
N SER A 284 -0.91 6.77 15.78
CA SER A 284 -0.78 6.39 14.38
C SER A 284 0.67 6.16 13.98
N ILE A 285 0.90 5.08 13.24
CA ILE A 285 2.21 4.72 12.67
C ILE A 285 2.27 4.94 11.15
N ALA A 286 1.15 5.34 10.54
CA ALA A 286 0.96 5.30 9.09
C ALA A 286 0.80 6.68 8.43
N THR A 287 0.97 7.77 9.17
CA THR A 287 0.81 9.13 8.61
C THR A 287 1.77 9.39 7.46
N ASP A 288 2.97 8.82 7.48
CA ASP A 288 3.98 9.06 6.43
C ASP A 288 3.74 8.23 5.16
N TYR A 289 2.81 7.26 5.22
CA TYR A 289 2.53 6.30 4.15
C TYR A 289 1.11 6.45 3.57
N SER A 290 0.16 6.86 4.39
CA SER A 290 -1.21 7.15 3.94
C SER A 290 -1.24 8.39 3.03
N PHE A 291 -2.28 8.48 2.21
CA PHE A 291 -2.49 9.65 1.36
C PHE A 291 -2.53 10.94 2.19
N ASN A 292 -2.01 12.02 1.63
CA ASN A 292 -1.78 13.24 2.37
C ASN A 292 -2.32 14.43 1.59
N PHE A 293 -3.30 15.13 2.15
CA PHE A 293 -3.95 16.26 1.50
C PHE A 293 -3.04 17.49 1.37
N PHE A 294 -1.90 17.51 2.08
CA PHE A 294 -0.86 18.51 1.83
C PHE A 294 -0.03 18.23 0.58
N ASN A 295 0.00 16.98 0.10
CA ASN A 295 0.74 16.58 -1.09
C ASN A 295 -0.07 16.88 -2.37
N GLU A 296 0.56 16.64 -3.51
CA GLU A 296 -0.13 16.76 -4.79
C GLU A 296 -1.21 15.67 -4.93
N PRO A 297 -2.40 16.01 -5.48
CA PRO A 297 -3.44 15.05 -5.82
C PRO A 297 -2.91 13.90 -6.70
N GLY A 298 -3.12 12.66 -6.25
CA GLY A 298 -2.69 11.46 -6.97
C GLY A 298 -3.18 10.19 -6.29
N ILE A 299 -2.72 9.04 -6.81
CA ILE A 299 -2.96 7.72 -6.21
C ILE A 299 -1.71 7.33 -5.42
N THR A 300 -1.88 7.07 -4.13
CA THR A 300 -0.82 6.63 -3.22
C THR A 300 -0.89 5.12 -3.07
N ASP A 301 0.25 4.44 -3.22
CA ASP A 301 0.36 3.01 -2.93
C ASP A 301 0.66 2.82 -1.44
N PHE A 302 -0.20 2.08 -0.75
CA PHE A 302 -0.10 1.82 0.68
C PHE A 302 0.19 0.35 0.93
N LEU A 303 1.28 0.06 1.64
CA LEU A 303 1.72 -1.29 1.96
C LEU A 303 1.89 -1.46 3.47
N PHE A 304 1.06 -2.30 4.09
CA PHE A 304 1.06 -2.47 5.54
C PHE A 304 2.41 -2.98 6.09
N THR A 305 3.10 -3.85 5.35
CA THR A 305 4.39 -4.40 5.79
C THR A 305 5.45 -3.31 5.92
N THR A 306 5.51 -2.35 4.99
CA THR A 306 6.46 -1.24 5.08
C THR A 306 6.21 -0.34 6.28
N VAL A 307 4.93 -0.12 6.62
CA VAL A 307 4.55 0.68 7.79
C VAL A 307 4.98 -0.02 9.07
N ILE A 308 4.67 -1.32 9.21
CA ILE A 308 4.98 -2.11 10.40
C ILE A 308 6.51 -2.21 10.59
N ASP A 309 7.26 -2.45 9.52
CA ASP A 309 8.71 -2.60 9.62
C ASP A 309 9.40 -1.27 9.94
N ALA A 310 8.95 -0.16 9.34
CA ALA A 310 9.44 1.17 9.69
C ALA A 310 9.14 1.52 11.16
N HIS A 311 7.95 1.18 11.66
CA HIS A 311 7.62 1.40 13.05
C HIS A 311 8.50 0.57 14.00
N LYS A 312 8.76 -0.70 13.69
CA LYS A 312 9.68 -1.55 14.47
C LYS A 312 11.10 -0.99 14.49
N GLN A 313 11.58 -0.48 13.35
CA GLN A 313 12.91 0.14 13.26
C GLN A 313 12.98 1.41 14.11
N MET A 314 11.96 2.27 14.07
CA MET A 314 11.90 3.47 14.90
C MET A 314 11.91 3.13 16.39
N LEU A 315 11.12 2.14 16.83
CA LEU A 315 11.14 1.69 18.21
C LEU A 315 12.51 1.11 18.63
N ALA A 316 13.20 0.41 17.73
CA ALA A 316 14.54 -0.13 18.01
C ALA A 316 15.58 0.98 18.16
N LEU A 317 15.55 2.00 17.29
CA LEU A 317 16.46 3.16 17.37
C LEU A 317 16.28 3.91 18.69
N HIS A 318 15.05 4.20 19.11
CA HIS A 318 14.83 4.89 20.38
C HIS A 318 15.25 4.05 21.60
N ALA A 319 15.15 2.71 21.52
CA ALA A 319 15.61 1.83 22.60
C ALA A 319 17.14 1.85 22.74
N GLU A 320 17.88 1.97 21.63
CA GLU A 320 19.33 2.13 21.65
C GLU A 320 19.74 3.50 22.23
N GLU A 321 19.06 4.58 21.85
CA GLU A 321 19.29 5.93 22.38
C GLU A 321 19.08 6.00 23.90
N ALA A 322 17.98 5.46 24.41
CA ALA A 322 17.72 5.40 25.85
C ALA A 322 18.80 4.62 26.62
N SER A 323 19.33 3.55 26.02
CA SER A 323 20.41 2.75 26.64
C SER A 323 21.76 3.48 26.69
N ASN A 324 22.03 4.34 25.70
CA ASN A 324 23.24 5.16 25.66
C ASN A 324 23.14 6.35 26.62
N GLU A 325 21.97 6.97 26.76
CA GLU A 325 21.73 8.05 27.74
C GLU A 325 21.88 7.55 29.19
N GLU A 326 21.41 6.35 29.51
CA GLU A 326 21.64 5.73 30.83
C GLU A 326 23.12 5.44 31.11
N GLN A 327 23.91 5.09 30.08
CA GLN A 327 25.37 4.90 30.19
C GLN A 327 26.13 6.22 30.36
N GLU A 328 25.74 7.28 29.64
CA GLU A 328 26.38 8.60 29.78
C GLU A 328 26.05 9.26 31.13
N ALA A 329 24.82 9.13 31.61
CA ALA A 329 24.39 9.63 32.92
C ALA A 329 25.13 8.96 34.08
N THR A 330 25.53 7.69 33.94
CA THR A 330 26.35 6.98 34.95
C THR A 330 27.83 7.38 34.93
N THR A 331 28.32 8.03 33.86
CA THR A 331 29.71 8.52 33.76
C THR A 331 29.91 9.99 34.14
N ALA A 332 28.86 10.78 34.32
CA ALA A 332 28.97 12.25 34.45
C ALA A 332 29.18 12.80 35.88
N GLU A 333 29.11 11.98 36.93
CA GLU A 333 29.47 12.42 38.30
C GLU A 333 30.69 11.67 38.84
N THR A 334 31.85 12.34 38.87
CA THR A 334 32.78 12.30 40.03
C THR A 334 33.92 13.30 39.86
N ALA A 335 33.97 14.31 40.74
CA ALA A 335 35.18 15.07 41.07
C ALA A 335 35.96 14.32 42.19
N PRO A 336 37.28 14.54 42.35
CA PRO A 336 38.17 13.52 42.88
C PRO A 336 38.44 13.69 44.39
N GLU A 337 38.21 12.64 45.18
CA GLU A 337 38.85 12.48 46.50
C GLU A 337 39.33 11.04 46.73
N THR A 338 40.66 10.92 46.83
CA THR A 338 41.46 10.07 47.73
C THR A 338 40.99 8.64 48.06
N ALA A 339 41.75 7.67 47.53
CA ALA A 339 41.76 6.26 47.95
C ALA A 339 42.61 6.04 49.24
N PRO A 340 42.53 4.88 49.91
CA PRO A 340 41.36 4.03 50.16
C PRO A 340 41.31 3.45 51.60
N ASP A 341 40.13 3.02 52.06
CA ASP A 341 39.98 2.08 53.21
C ASP A 341 39.14 0.83 52.86
N ASN A 342 38.85 0.61 51.57
CA ASN A 342 37.83 -0.33 51.10
C ASN A 342 38.38 -1.54 50.32
N LEU A 343 39.54 -2.09 50.75
CA LEU A 343 40.11 -3.30 50.13
C LEU A 343 39.18 -4.53 50.29
N TRP A 344 38.34 -4.53 51.32
CA TRP A 344 37.37 -5.61 51.58
C TRP A 344 36.18 -5.60 50.60
N LEU A 345 35.79 -4.43 50.08
CA LEU A 345 34.71 -4.28 49.09
C LEU A 345 35.13 -4.82 47.71
N LEU A 346 36.39 -4.61 47.32
CA LEU A 346 36.95 -5.21 46.10
C LEU A 346 37.05 -6.74 46.21
N ALA A 347 37.42 -7.26 47.37
CA ALA A 347 37.44 -8.70 47.60
C ALA A 347 36.02 -9.32 47.55
N ALA A 348 35.01 -8.61 48.08
CA ALA A 348 33.61 -9.05 48.01
C ALA A 348 33.07 -9.03 46.57
N ALA A 349 33.38 -8.00 45.79
CA ALA A 349 32.97 -7.90 44.38
C ALA A 349 33.59 -9.03 43.53
N VAL A 350 34.87 -9.33 43.73
CA VAL A 350 35.55 -10.43 43.02
C VAL A 350 34.96 -11.79 43.40
N LEU A 351 34.57 -12.00 44.66
CA LEU A 351 33.90 -13.22 45.11
C LEU A 351 32.50 -13.37 44.48
N ILE A 352 31.75 -12.28 44.31
CA ILE A 352 30.43 -12.31 43.65
C ILE A 352 30.59 -12.66 42.17
N VAL A 353 31.57 -12.06 41.48
CA VAL A 353 31.84 -12.35 40.06
C VAL A 353 32.29 -13.80 39.87
N LEU A 354 33.20 -14.31 40.72
CA LEU A 354 33.62 -15.71 40.67
C LEU A 354 32.49 -16.68 41.02
N GLY A 355 31.60 -16.31 41.96
CA GLY A 355 30.40 -17.06 42.28
C GLY A 355 29.40 -17.12 41.12
N PHE A 356 29.24 -16.01 40.40
CA PHE A 356 28.37 -15.94 39.22
C PHE A 356 28.91 -16.79 38.06
N ILE A 357 30.23 -16.74 37.81
CA ILE A 357 30.90 -17.58 36.81
C ILE A 357 30.82 -19.07 37.20
N GLY A 358 31.01 -19.39 38.48
CA GLY A 358 30.89 -20.76 39.00
C GLY A 358 29.46 -21.31 38.89
N PHE A 359 28.45 -20.48 39.19
CA PHE A 359 27.04 -20.85 39.05
C PHE A 359 26.66 -21.10 37.59
N GLN A 360 27.11 -20.25 36.67
CA GLN A 360 26.89 -20.44 35.23
C GLN A 360 27.61 -21.69 34.70
N TYR A 361 28.81 -22.00 35.21
CA TYR A 361 29.52 -23.22 34.85
C TYR A 361 28.83 -24.49 35.34
N ILE A 362 28.25 -24.47 36.55
CA ILE A 362 27.47 -25.60 37.09
C ILE A 362 26.17 -25.79 36.29
N LYS A 363 25.46 -24.71 35.97
CA LYS A 363 24.25 -24.75 35.15
C LYS A 363 24.52 -25.31 33.74
N LEU A 364 25.62 -24.89 33.12
CA LEU A 364 26.06 -25.43 31.81
C LEU A 364 26.42 -26.92 31.90
N ARG A 365 27.02 -27.35 33.02
CA ARG A 365 27.35 -28.76 33.27
C ARG A 365 26.12 -29.62 33.55
N GLU A 366 25.07 -29.08 34.17
CA GLU A 366 23.78 -29.77 34.33
C GLU A 366 23.03 -29.89 33.00
N GLU A 367 23.05 -28.85 32.16
CA GLU A 367 22.44 -28.88 30.81
C GLU A 367 23.17 -29.84 29.87
N LEU A 368 24.49 -29.97 29.97
CA LEU A 368 25.30 -30.90 29.16
C LEU A 368 25.27 -32.37 29.64
N ASN A 369 24.85 -32.63 30.88
CA ASN A 369 24.77 -33.99 31.45
C ASN A 369 23.33 -34.53 31.56
N LEU A 370 22.34 -33.79 31.08
CA LEU A 370 21.01 -34.34 30.85
C LEU A 370 21.07 -35.22 29.58
N PRO A 371 20.67 -36.50 29.64
CA PRO A 371 20.48 -37.27 28.42
C PRO A 371 19.38 -36.57 27.62
N LEU A 372 19.72 -36.12 26.41
CA LEU A 372 18.86 -35.35 25.49
C LEU A 372 17.53 -36.03 25.11
N PHE A 373 17.25 -37.22 25.65
CA PHE A 373 15.97 -37.91 25.53
C PHE A 373 15.58 -38.52 26.89
N GLY A 374 14.53 -37.96 27.49
CA GLY A 374 13.90 -38.52 28.67
C GLY A 374 13.28 -39.90 28.39
N LYS A 375 13.51 -40.83 29.32
CA LYS A 375 12.79 -42.10 29.40
C LYS A 375 11.28 -41.86 29.52
N ASP A 376 10.53 -42.61 28.73
CA ASP A 376 9.11 -42.94 28.91
C ASP A 376 8.08 -41.81 28.75
N LYS A 377 7.93 -41.29 27.52
CA LYS A 377 6.60 -41.08 26.92
C LYS A 377 6.66 -41.43 25.44
N SER A 378 6.00 -42.51 25.06
CA SER A 378 5.83 -42.95 23.67
C SER A 378 5.02 -41.92 22.89
N TYR A 379 5.68 -41.10 22.08
CA TYR A 379 5.04 -40.37 21.00
C TYR A 379 5.32 -41.14 19.71
N THR A 380 4.27 -41.70 19.12
CA THR A 380 4.29 -42.21 17.75
C THR A 380 4.49 -41.02 16.82
N ILE A 381 5.70 -40.85 16.32
CA ILE A 381 5.98 -39.97 15.20
C ILE A 381 5.38 -40.65 13.97
N GLU A 382 4.19 -40.23 13.57
CA GLU A 382 3.80 -40.39 12.17
C GLU A 382 4.71 -39.49 11.35
N ARG A 383 5.76 -40.09 10.77
CA ARG A 383 6.49 -39.48 9.67
C ARG A 383 5.48 -39.23 8.56
N THR A 384 5.04 -37.99 8.40
CA THR A 384 4.30 -37.58 7.22
C THR A 384 5.14 -37.98 6.00
N ALA A 385 4.53 -38.79 5.14
CA ALA A 385 5.23 -39.52 4.10
C ALA A 385 6.08 -38.61 3.20
N VAL A 386 7.11 -39.21 2.62
CA VAL A 386 7.99 -38.75 1.53
C VAL A 386 7.22 -38.21 0.29
N SER A 387 5.88 -38.17 0.32
CA SER A 387 5.04 -37.57 -0.71
C SER A 387 5.09 -36.04 -0.74
N ARG A 388 5.29 -35.35 0.40
CA ARG A 388 5.21 -33.87 0.46
C ARG A 388 6.45 -33.18 -0.11
N VAL A 389 7.65 -33.73 0.10
CA VAL A 389 8.90 -33.24 -0.52
C VAL A 389 8.87 -33.46 -2.04
N ASN A 390 8.45 -34.65 -2.49
CA ASN A 390 8.25 -34.91 -3.92
C ASN A 390 7.11 -34.06 -4.54
N GLN A 391 6.10 -33.64 -3.76
CA GLN A 391 5.04 -32.72 -4.23
C GLN A 391 5.56 -31.29 -4.36
N ILE A 392 6.36 -30.81 -3.41
CA ILE A 392 6.99 -29.48 -3.47
C ILE A 392 8.01 -29.42 -4.61
N GLU A 393 8.84 -30.46 -4.77
CA GLU A 393 9.80 -30.57 -5.88
C GLU A 393 9.08 -30.67 -7.23
N ARG A 394 7.98 -31.44 -7.33
CA ARG A 394 7.13 -31.49 -8.54
C ARG A 394 6.41 -30.16 -8.81
N SER A 395 5.93 -29.44 -7.79
CA SER A 395 5.26 -28.15 -7.99
C SER A 395 6.24 -27.05 -8.39
N VAL A 396 7.48 -27.08 -7.89
CA VAL A 396 8.57 -26.15 -8.27
C VAL A 396 9.06 -26.42 -9.70
N ILE A 397 9.18 -27.70 -10.10
CA ILE A 397 9.51 -28.08 -11.48
C ILE A 397 8.36 -27.74 -12.44
N GLN A 398 7.10 -27.88 -12.00
CA GLN A 398 5.92 -27.52 -12.80
C GLN A 398 5.73 -26.01 -12.98
N SER A 399 6.04 -25.19 -11.97
CA SER A 399 5.91 -23.72 -12.06
C SER A 399 6.97 -23.11 -12.98
N SER A 400 8.22 -23.56 -12.92
CA SER A 400 9.28 -23.10 -13.84
C SER A 400 9.01 -23.56 -15.29
N ALA A 401 8.56 -24.80 -15.48
CA ALA A 401 8.17 -25.30 -16.80
C ALA A 401 7.00 -24.52 -17.42
N ARG A 402 6.01 -24.12 -16.62
CA ARG A 402 4.88 -23.31 -17.09
C ARG A 402 5.31 -21.91 -17.52
N LEU A 403 6.17 -21.24 -16.75
CA LEU A 403 6.66 -19.90 -17.11
C LEU A 403 7.49 -19.90 -18.40
N LEU A 404 8.24 -20.99 -18.61
CA LEU A 404 8.99 -21.20 -19.84
C LEU A 404 8.07 -21.44 -21.04
N GLN A 405 7.01 -22.24 -20.86
CA GLN A 405 5.97 -22.43 -21.89
C GLN A 405 5.28 -21.12 -22.26
N GLU A 406 4.91 -20.29 -21.26
CA GLU A 406 4.33 -18.96 -21.49
C GLU A 406 5.27 -18.08 -22.33
N SER A 407 6.57 -18.05 -21.98
CA SER A 407 7.58 -17.28 -22.71
C SER A 407 7.77 -17.76 -24.15
N GLN A 408 7.77 -19.08 -24.37
CA GLN A 408 7.86 -19.67 -25.70
C GLN A 408 6.62 -19.35 -26.54
N ALA A 409 5.43 -19.38 -25.96
CA ALA A 409 4.18 -19.04 -26.66
C ALA A 409 4.19 -17.59 -27.17
N ILE A 410 4.63 -16.65 -26.33
CA ILE A 410 4.77 -15.24 -26.72
C ILE A 410 5.80 -15.11 -27.84
N SER A 411 6.94 -15.79 -27.74
CA SER A 411 8.03 -15.71 -28.71
C SER A 411 7.65 -16.31 -30.08
N ASP A 412 6.95 -17.45 -30.10
CA ASP A 412 6.46 -18.10 -31.33
C ASP A 412 5.41 -17.23 -32.05
N ALA A 413 4.41 -16.74 -31.31
CA ALA A 413 3.39 -15.85 -31.86
C ALA A 413 4.03 -14.56 -32.41
N LEU A 414 4.98 -13.99 -31.66
CA LEU A 414 5.73 -12.82 -32.10
C LEU A 414 6.48 -13.10 -33.40
N LEU A 415 7.25 -14.20 -33.49
CA LEU A 415 8.00 -14.54 -34.69
C LEU A 415 7.08 -14.78 -35.89
N LYS A 416 6.00 -15.54 -35.73
CA LYS A 416 5.02 -15.79 -36.80
C LYS A 416 4.47 -14.48 -37.36
N LEU A 417 4.08 -13.55 -36.50
CA LEU A 417 3.59 -12.23 -36.89
C LEU A 417 4.69 -11.43 -37.59
N LEU A 418 5.86 -11.27 -36.98
CA LEU A 418 6.93 -10.43 -37.54
C LEU A 418 7.49 -10.95 -38.88
N ILE A 419 7.40 -12.26 -39.15
CA ILE A 419 7.86 -12.86 -40.41
C ILE A 419 6.79 -12.72 -41.52
N GLN A 420 5.51 -12.87 -41.18
CA GLN A 420 4.42 -12.96 -42.15
C GLN A 420 3.68 -11.63 -42.39
N THR A 421 3.92 -10.63 -41.55
CA THR A 421 3.28 -9.30 -41.64
C THR A 421 4.31 -8.18 -41.72
N ASP A 422 3.86 -6.99 -42.14
CA ASP A 422 4.73 -5.82 -42.27
C ASP A 422 4.67 -4.96 -41.02
N LEU A 423 5.80 -4.83 -40.31
CA LEU A 423 5.93 -4.01 -39.09
C LEU A 423 5.44 -2.57 -39.25
N ASP A 424 5.64 -1.98 -40.43
CA ASP A 424 5.32 -0.57 -40.68
C ASP A 424 3.81 -0.31 -40.76
N ARG A 425 3.00 -1.38 -40.85
CA ARG A 425 1.53 -1.32 -40.94
C ARG A 425 0.81 -1.52 -39.61
N TYR A 426 1.53 -1.93 -38.56
CA TYR A 426 0.96 -1.93 -37.22
C TYR A 426 0.79 -0.50 -36.72
N ASN A 427 -0.30 -0.23 -36.02
CA ASN A 427 -0.38 0.93 -35.12
C ASN A 427 -0.04 0.48 -33.70
N THR A 428 -0.60 -0.66 -33.28
CA THR A 428 -0.30 -1.30 -31.99
C THR A 428 -0.26 -2.82 -32.13
N LEU A 429 0.64 -3.46 -31.40
CA LEU A 429 0.63 -4.92 -31.23
C LEU A 429 1.11 -5.24 -29.81
N THR A 430 0.27 -5.92 -29.04
CA THR A 430 0.57 -6.36 -27.68
C THR A 430 0.39 -7.86 -27.59
N ILE A 431 1.42 -8.57 -27.11
CA ILE A 431 1.37 -10.02 -26.88
C ILE A 431 1.73 -10.27 -25.42
N THR A 432 0.86 -10.98 -24.71
CA THR A 432 1.04 -11.39 -23.32
C THR A 432 0.85 -12.91 -23.21
N LYS A 433 0.99 -13.45 -22.01
CA LYS A 433 0.69 -14.87 -21.76
C LYS A 433 -0.79 -15.25 -21.97
N ASN A 434 -1.72 -14.28 -21.85
CA ASN A 434 -3.15 -14.56 -21.88
C ASN A 434 -3.78 -14.19 -23.23
N PHE A 435 -3.31 -13.11 -23.85
CA PHE A 435 -3.90 -12.60 -25.08
C PHE A 435 -2.87 -11.95 -26.01
N ALA A 436 -3.19 -11.93 -27.30
CA ALA A 436 -2.54 -11.10 -28.30
C ALA A 436 -3.57 -10.13 -28.90
N SER A 437 -3.31 -8.83 -28.82
CA SER A 437 -4.17 -7.79 -29.38
C SER A 437 -3.39 -6.91 -30.33
N MET A 438 -3.99 -6.55 -31.46
CA MET A 438 -3.32 -5.75 -32.47
C MET A 438 -4.28 -4.89 -33.30
N GLU A 439 -3.74 -3.77 -33.75
CA GLU A 439 -4.32 -2.88 -34.74
C GLU A 439 -3.39 -2.84 -35.97
N TYR A 440 -3.91 -3.30 -37.10
CA TYR A 440 -3.15 -3.44 -38.34
C TYR A 440 -3.84 -2.73 -39.49
N THR A 441 -3.10 -1.90 -40.23
CA THR A 441 -3.64 -1.11 -41.34
C THR A 441 -3.43 -1.82 -42.67
N SER A 442 -4.52 -2.17 -43.36
CA SER A 442 -4.46 -2.86 -44.66
C SER A 442 -5.71 -2.63 -45.51
N GLY A 443 -5.55 -2.59 -46.84
CA GLY A 443 -6.68 -2.55 -47.78
C GLY A 443 -7.36 -3.91 -48.00
N MET A 444 -6.76 -5.00 -47.52
CA MET A 444 -7.27 -6.37 -47.61
C MET A 444 -7.12 -7.08 -46.26
N ASN A 445 -7.94 -8.10 -45.99
CA ASN A 445 -7.85 -8.89 -44.75
C ASN A 445 -6.42 -9.45 -44.60
N PRO A 446 -5.70 -9.10 -43.51
CA PRO A 446 -4.36 -9.60 -43.23
C PRO A 446 -4.31 -11.10 -42.88
N ASN A 447 -5.45 -11.76 -42.66
CA ASN A 447 -5.59 -13.18 -42.32
C ASN A 447 -4.78 -13.60 -41.08
N ILE A 448 -4.73 -12.73 -40.06
CA ILE A 448 -3.94 -12.95 -38.83
C ILE A 448 -4.36 -14.25 -38.13
N GLU A 449 -5.64 -14.59 -38.18
CA GLU A 449 -6.20 -15.84 -37.64
C GLU A 449 -5.49 -17.09 -38.18
N ASN A 450 -5.10 -17.08 -39.46
CA ASN A 450 -4.37 -18.18 -40.08
C ASN A 450 -2.87 -18.12 -39.79
N ILE A 451 -2.31 -16.94 -39.57
CA ILE A 451 -0.89 -16.75 -39.21
C ILE A 451 -0.62 -17.30 -37.81
N LEU A 452 -1.53 -17.01 -36.87
CA LEU A 452 -1.44 -17.47 -35.49
C LEU A 452 -2.01 -18.88 -35.29
N GLU A 453 -2.78 -19.40 -36.25
CA GLU A 453 -3.54 -20.65 -36.13
C GLU A 453 -4.53 -20.61 -34.93
N LEU A 454 -5.10 -19.43 -34.67
CA LEU A 454 -6.01 -19.16 -33.55
C LEU A 454 -7.29 -18.48 -34.04
N GLU A 455 -8.41 -18.83 -33.42
CA GLU A 455 -9.66 -18.09 -33.63
C GLU A 455 -9.65 -16.78 -32.82
N PRO A 456 -9.99 -15.64 -33.44
CA PRO A 456 -10.03 -14.36 -32.72
C PRO A 456 -11.22 -14.32 -31.75
N THR A 457 -10.98 -13.90 -30.51
CA THR A 457 -12.05 -13.64 -29.52
C THR A 457 -12.84 -12.39 -29.84
N SER A 458 -12.19 -11.38 -30.43
CA SER A 458 -12.85 -10.20 -30.96
C SER A 458 -12.22 -9.77 -32.26
N PHE A 459 -13.07 -9.36 -33.21
CA PHE A 459 -12.65 -8.89 -34.52
C PHE A 459 -13.52 -7.71 -34.97
N SER A 460 -12.91 -6.60 -35.33
CA SER A 460 -13.59 -5.44 -35.94
C SER A 460 -12.74 -4.78 -37.02
N VAL A 461 -13.41 -4.08 -37.93
CA VAL A 461 -12.78 -3.39 -39.06
C VAL A 461 -13.37 -2.01 -39.20
N GLU A 462 -12.52 -0.99 -39.30
CA GLU A 462 -12.91 0.40 -39.49
C GLU A 462 -12.28 0.99 -40.76
N PRO A 463 -13.04 1.69 -41.61
CA PRO A 463 -12.47 2.36 -42.78
C PRO A 463 -11.68 3.61 -42.36
N LEU A 464 -10.48 3.76 -42.92
CA LEU A 464 -9.63 4.94 -42.75
C LEU A 464 -9.87 5.91 -43.93
N GLY A 465 -10.35 7.12 -43.63
CA GLY A 465 -10.55 8.21 -44.59
C GLY A 465 -11.84 8.15 -45.43
N THR A 466 -12.07 9.17 -46.25
CA THR A 466 -13.27 9.31 -47.10
C THR A 466 -13.32 8.34 -48.27
N ASP A 467 -12.17 7.80 -48.67
CA ASP A 467 -11.99 7.10 -49.94
C ASP A 467 -12.12 5.57 -49.80
N SER A 468 -12.37 5.05 -48.58
CA SER A 468 -12.75 3.65 -48.26
C SER A 468 -11.86 2.53 -48.84
N THR A 469 -10.58 2.80 -49.11
CA THR A 469 -9.62 1.83 -49.69
C THR A 469 -8.62 1.25 -48.69
N VAL A 470 -8.55 1.82 -47.50
CA VAL A 470 -7.66 1.41 -46.40
C VAL A 470 -8.51 1.18 -45.16
N PHE A 471 -8.25 0.09 -44.44
CA PHE A 471 -8.98 -0.25 -43.23
C PHE A 471 -8.02 -0.50 -42.06
N SER A 472 -8.44 -0.11 -40.86
CA SER A 472 -7.86 -0.56 -39.59
C SER A 472 -8.53 -1.85 -39.18
N TRP A 473 -7.74 -2.91 -39.02
CA TRP A 473 -8.20 -4.22 -38.58
C TRP A 473 -7.80 -4.41 -37.12
N TYR A 474 -8.78 -4.67 -36.26
CA TYR A 474 -8.59 -4.90 -34.84
C TYR A 474 -8.80 -6.39 -34.54
N TYR A 475 -7.78 -7.03 -34.01
CA TYR A 475 -7.85 -8.42 -33.58
C TYR A 475 -7.49 -8.56 -32.11
N THR A 476 -8.21 -9.47 -31.44
CA THR A 476 -7.81 -10.01 -30.13
C THR A 476 -7.91 -11.53 -30.20
N PHE A 477 -6.89 -12.21 -29.69
CA PHE A 477 -6.80 -13.67 -29.60
C PHE A 477 -6.50 -14.06 -28.16
N ASP A 478 -7.09 -15.17 -27.71
CA ASP A 478 -6.66 -15.84 -26.48
C ASP A 478 -5.44 -16.72 -26.79
N MET A 479 -4.38 -16.59 -25.99
CA MET A 479 -3.15 -17.35 -26.18
C MET A 479 -3.31 -18.77 -25.63
N PRO A 480 -2.99 -19.81 -26.41
CA PRO A 480 -3.13 -21.19 -25.96
C PRO A 480 -2.05 -21.55 -24.94
N ASP A 481 -2.39 -22.39 -23.97
CA ASP A 481 -1.41 -23.08 -23.12
C ASP A 481 -0.64 -24.09 -24.00
N LEU A 482 0.54 -23.71 -24.49
CA LEU A 482 1.35 -24.57 -25.36
C LEU A 482 1.86 -25.80 -24.61
N ALA A 483 1.71 -26.97 -25.23
CA ALA A 483 2.34 -28.20 -24.78
C ALA A 483 3.88 -28.10 -24.91
N SER A 484 4.59 -28.74 -23.98
CA SER A 484 6.06 -28.67 -23.85
C SER A 484 6.80 -28.80 -25.17
N VAL A 485 7.37 -27.69 -25.66
CA VAL A 485 8.33 -27.70 -26.76
C VAL A 485 9.71 -28.00 -26.14
N ASN A 486 10.13 -29.27 -26.22
CA ASN A 486 11.51 -29.67 -25.97
C ASN A 486 12.41 -29.19 -27.11
N GLN A 487 12.64 -27.88 -27.21
CA GLN A 487 13.78 -27.37 -27.95
C GLN A 487 14.97 -27.41 -26.99
N GLY A 488 15.95 -28.27 -27.30
CA GLY A 488 17.25 -28.28 -26.64
C GLY A 488 18.00 -26.99 -26.95
N MET A 489 17.61 -25.91 -26.31
CA MET A 489 18.28 -24.62 -26.40
C MET A 489 19.40 -24.58 -25.38
N THR A 490 20.59 -24.18 -25.84
CA THR A 490 21.70 -23.84 -24.94
C THR A 490 21.29 -22.67 -24.05
N PRO A 491 21.40 -22.80 -22.71
CA PRO A 491 21.04 -21.73 -21.79
C PRO A 491 21.96 -20.53 -22.03
N LEU A 492 21.38 -19.40 -22.43
CA LEU A 492 22.11 -18.16 -22.65
C LEU A 492 22.19 -17.41 -21.32
N SER A 493 23.39 -17.02 -20.89
CA SER A 493 23.55 -16.28 -19.63
C SER A 493 23.12 -14.81 -19.80
N LYS A 494 22.88 -14.10 -18.70
CA LYS A 494 22.60 -12.65 -18.70
C LYS A 494 23.71 -11.87 -19.42
N GLU A 495 24.97 -12.23 -19.16
CA GLU A 495 26.13 -11.55 -19.75
C GLU A 495 26.20 -11.81 -21.25
N ASP A 496 25.93 -13.04 -21.69
CA ASP A 496 25.87 -13.39 -23.11
C ASP A 496 24.71 -12.68 -23.83
N LEU A 497 23.56 -12.53 -23.18
CA LEU A 497 22.40 -11.81 -23.75
C LEU A 497 22.76 -10.35 -23.99
N LEU A 498 23.31 -9.68 -22.98
CA LEU A 498 23.69 -8.28 -23.09
C LEU A 498 24.77 -8.09 -24.16
N LEU A 499 25.76 -8.98 -24.23
CA LEU A 499 26.79 -8.94 -25.26
C LEU A 499 26.21 -9.11 -26.68
N GLN A 500 25.26 -10.03 -26.86
CA GLN A 500 24.59 -10.22 -28.16
C GLN A 500 23.73 -9.03 -28.54
N LEU A 501 22.99 -8.44 -27.60
CA LEU A 501 22.20 -7.22 -27.84
C LEU A 501 23.10 -6.03 -28.19
N ASP A 502 24.20 -5.82 -27.47
CA ASP A 502 25.19 -4.77 -27.75
C ASP A 502 25.88 -4.93 -29.10
N THR A 503 26.09 -6.17 -29.53
CA THR A 503 26.77 -6.46 -30.82
C THR A 503 25.81 -6.35 -32.01
N THR A 504 24.53 -6.62 -31.80
CA THR A 504 23.55 -6.72 -32.89
C THR A 504 22.70 -5.47 -33.08
N LEU A 505 22.36 -4.75 -32.00
CA LEU A 505 21.44 -3.61 -32.02
C LEU A 505 22.20 -2.29 -32.01
N THR A 506 21.75 -1.33 -32.82
CA THR A 506 22.39 -0.01 -32.91
C THR A 506 21.61 1.10 -32.20
N ASP A 507 20.30 0.96 -32.03
CA ASP A 507 19.44 1.92 -31.31
C ASP A 507 18.46 1.18 -30.39
N TYR A 508 18.90 1.01 -29.13
CA TYR A 508 18.13 0.34 -28.10
C TYR A 508 18.39 0.96 -26.72
N SER A 509 17.47 0.76 -25.77
CA SER A 509 17.66 1.17 -24.36
C SER A 509 17.20 0.10 -23.39
N LEU A 510 17.93 -0.05 -22.28
CA LEU A 510 17.61 -0.99 -21.21
C LEU A 510 17.16 -0.25 -19.96
N LYS A 511 16.11 -0.76 -19.31
CA LYS A 511 15.68 -0.33 -17.97
C LYS A 511 15.61 -1.53 -17.05
N TYR A 512 16.39 -1.48 -15.98
CA TYR A 512 16.37 -2.47 -14.91
C TYR A 512 15.32 -2.10 -13.87
N PHE A 513 14.66 -3.10 -13.30
CA PHE A 513 13.75 -2.93 -12.16
C PHE A 513 14.30 -3.67 -10.94
N ASP A 514 13.74 -3.36 -9.78
CA ASP A 514 14.10 -4.03 -8.53
C ASP A 514 13.84 -5.54 -8.62
N GLN A 515 14.70 -6.31 -7.97
CA GLN A 515 14.63 -7.76 -7.99
C GLN A 515 13.36 -8.23 -7.28
N ILE A 516 12.67 -9.18 -7.90
CA ILE A 516 11.47 -9.79 -7.33
C ILE A 516 11.88 -11.11 -6.69
N PHE A 517 11.74 -11.18 -5.36
CA PHE A 517 11.97 -12.38 -4.57
C PHE A 517 10.66 -13.18 -4.50
N LEU A 518 10.55 -14.24 -5.30
CA LEU A 518 9.51 -15.26 -5.11
C LEU A 518 10.12 -16.42 -4.33
N GLU A 519 9.29 -17.15 -3.57
CA GLU A 519 9.69 -18.12 -2.52
C GLU A 519 10.83 -19.09 -2.89
N ASN A 520 11.09 -19.34 -4.18
CA ASN A 520 12.10 -20.28 -4.65
C ASN A 520 13.03 -19.78 -5.77
N GLN A 521 12.87 -18.55 -6.31
CA GLN A 521 13.70 -18.00 -7.40
C GLN A 521 13.74 -16.47 -7.37
N ILE A 522 14.90 -15.89 -7.70
CA ILE A 522 15.08 -14.44 -7.88
C ILE A 522 14.86 -14.10 -9.35
N TYR A 523 13.90 -13.24 -9.61
CA TYR A 523 13.63 -12.70 -10.95
C TYR A 523 14.20 -11.30 -11.03
N GLU A 524 15.04 -11.04 -12.03
CA GLU A 524 15.49 -9.68 -12.36
C GLU A 524 14.69 -9.18 -13.57
N PRO A 525 13.69 -8.29 -13.38
CA PRO A 525 12.91 -7.77 -14.50
C PRO A 525 13.74 -6.77 -15.30
N LEU A 526 13.66 -6.88 -16.62
CA LEU A 526 14.40 -6.05 -17.57
C LEU A 526 13.46 -5.61 -18.69
N LEU A 527 13.45 -4.32 -19.02
CA LEU A 527 12.76 -3.79 -20.19
C LEU A 527 13.77 -3.38 -21.24
N LEU A 528 13.69 -4.03 -22.41
CA LEU A 528 14.44 -3.70 -23.60
C LEU A 528 13.54 -2.91 -24.55
N TRP A 529 13.93 -1.69 -24.91
CA TRP A 529 13.31 -0.91 -25.97
C TRP A 529 14.17 -0.96 -27.22
N ALA A 530 13.64 -1.45 -28.33
CA ALA A 530 14.27 -1.40 -29.64
C ALA A 530 13.53 -0.41 -30.54
N ARG A 531 14.29 0.37 -31.31
CA ARG A 531 13.75 1.36 -32.26
C ARG A 531 14.09 0.98 -33.67
N ASP A 532 13.17 1.26 -34.58
CA ASP A 532 13.26 0.91 -36.00
C ASP A 532 13.10 -0.59 -36.28
N LYS A 533 12.60 -0.87 -37.48
CA LYS A 533 12.25 -2.21 -37.95
C LYS A 533 13.39 -3.22 -37.81
N SER A 534 14.62 -2.82 -38.15
CA SER A 534 15.79 -3.71 -38.10
C SER A 534 16.11 -4.17 -36.68
N ASN A 535 16.18 -3.24 -35.72
CA ASN A 535 16.52 -3.58 -34.35
C ASN A 535 15.40 -4.40 -33.68
N ILE A 536 14.13 -4.13 -34.02
CA ILE A 536 13.00 -4.92 -33.49
C ILE A 536 13.09 -6.37 -33.99
N LEU A 537 13.37 -6.59 -35.27
CA LEU A 537 13.53 -7.94 -35.83
C LEU A 537 14.74 -8.67 -35.23
N GLN A 538 15.87 -7.98 -35.08
CA GLN A 538 17.09 -8.55 -34.50
C GLN A 538 16.90 -8.87 -33.00
N ALA A 539 16.28 -7.98 -32.23
CA ALA A 539 15.97 -8.21 -30.82
C ALA A 539 15.03 -9.40 -30.64
N SER A 540 13.98 -9.51 -31.45
CA SER A 540 13.08 -10.67 -31.43
C SER A 540 13.80 -11.98 -31.77
N ALA A 541 14.74 -11.96 -32.72
CA ALA A 541 15.52 -13.13 -33.09
C ALA A 541 16.51 -13.56 -31.99
N VAL A 542 17.17 -12.61 -31.32
CA VAL A 542 18.02 -12.88 -30.16
C VAL A 542 17.17 -13.47 -29.04
N LEU A 543 16.04 -12.83 -28.73
CA LEU A 543 15.18 -13.22 -27.62
C LEU A 543 14.55 -14.60 -27.79
N SER A 544 14.14 -14.95 -29.01
CA SER A 544 13.63 -16.29 -29.31
C SER A 544 14.68 -17.40 -29.15
N ASN A 545 15.98 -17.07 -29.13
CA ASN A 545 17.07 -18.03 -29.01
C ASN A 545 17.70 -18.06 -27.60
N SER A 546 17.12 -17.34 -26.63
CA SER A 546 17.73 -17.07 -25.31
C SER A 546 17.72 -18.25 -24.31
N GLY A 547 17.09 -19.37 -24.65
CA GLY A 547 16.99 -20.54 -23.77
C GLY A 547 16.05 -20.36 -22.58
N ASP A 548 16.27 -21.15 -21.52
CA ASP A 548 15.37 -21.33 -20.37
C ASP A 548 15.53 -20.28 -19.25
N ARG A 549 16.61 -19.48 -19.28
CA ARG A 549 16.95 -18.50 -18.24
C ARG A 549 16.40 -17.10 -18.48
N ILE A 550 15.92 -16.83 -19.69
CA ILE A 550 15.46 -15.52 -20.12
C ILE A 550 14.01 -15.67 -20.59
N LEU A 551 13.09 -15.10 -19.81
CA LEU A 551 11.66 -15.25 -20.05
C LEU A 551 11.08 -13.97 -20.64
N LEU A 552 10.53 -14.04 -21.85
CA LEU A 552 9.74 -12.97 -22.44
C LEU A 552 8.34 -13.01 -21.83
N ARG A 553 7.97 -11.98 -21.08
CA ARG A 553 6.69 -11.90 -20.34
C ARG A 553 5.63 -11.10 -21.09
N LYS A 554 6.06 -10.11 -21.86
CA LYS A 554 5.19 -9.22 -22.65
C LYS A 554 5.98 -8.60 -23.79
N PHE A 555 5.33 -8.45 -24.93
CA PHE A 555 5.81 -7.68 -26.07
C PHE A 555 4.81 -6.56 -26.38
N VAL A 556 5.31 -5.35 -26.64
CA VAL A 556 4.50 -4.20 -27.08
C VAL A 556 5.20 -3.54 -28.26
N LEU A 557 4.47 -3.31 -29.35
CA LEU A 557 4.89 -2.53 -30.50
C LEU A 557 3.96 -1.33 -30.63
N ILE A 558 4.54 -0.15 -30.81
CA ILE A 558 3.84 1.11 -31.03
C ILE A 558 4.40 1.71 -32.31
N ASN A 559 3.50 2.10 -33.21
CA ASN A 559 3.83 2.73 -34.48
C ASN A 559 2.67 3.61 -34.95
N SER A 560 2.90 4.42 -36.00
CA SER A 560 1.87 5.22 -36.64
C SER A 560 1.91 4.96 -38.14
N TYR A 561 0.79 4.53 -38.74
CA TYR A 561 0.76 4.27 -40.18
C TYR A 561 1.02 5.53 -41.04
N GLU A 562 0.69 6.74 -40.55
CA GLU A 562 0.87 8.00 -41.29
C GLU A 562 2.35 8.40 -41.38
N GLN A 563 3.12 8.09 -40.33
CA GLN A 563 4.55 8.33 -40.23
C GLN A 563 5.23 7.14 -39.52
N PRO A 564 5.56 6.06 -40.27
CA PRO A 564 6.09 4.84 -39.69
C PRO A 564 7.40 5.10 -38.95
N ALA A 565 7.38 4.85 -37.65
CA ALA A 565 8.52 4.95 -36.75
C ALA A 565 8.35 3.90 -35.64
N PRO A 566 8.42 2.60 -35.98
CA PRO A 566 8.08 1.53 -35.05
C PRO A 566 9.04 1.47 -33.86
N ARG A 567 8.47 1.31 -32.67
CA ARG A 567 9.20 1.13 -31.40
C ARG A 567 8.62 -0.05 -30.66
N ALA A 568 9.47 -0.95 -30.20
CA ALA A 568 9.04 -2.13 -29.46
C ALA A 568 9.67 -2.23 -28.07
N GLY A 569 8.84 -2.58 -27.08
CA GLY A 569 9.23 -2.90 -25.72
C GLY A 569 9.13 -4.39 -25.46
N PHE A 570 10.23 -5.00 -25.05
CA PHE A 570 10.34 -6.39 -24.64
C PHE A 570 10.49 -6.45 -23.12
N TYR A 571 9.49 -7.01 -22.44
CA TYR A 571 9.50 -7.18 -20.99
C TYR A 571 10.04 -8.57 -20.66
N LEU A 572 11.22 -8.60 -20.07
CA LEU A 572 11.99 -9.80 -19.80
C LEU A 572 12.05 -10.05 -18.29
N SER A 573 12.14 -11.32 -17.92
CA SER A 573 12.53 -11.74 -16.57
C SER A 573 13.74 -12.65 -16.68
N LEU A 574 14.84 -12.22 -16.07
CA LEU A 574 16.08 -12.99 -16.01
C LEU A 574 16.06 -13.85 -14.75
N LEU A 575 16.24 -15.15 -14.91
CA LEU A 575 16.38 -16.09 -13.79
C LEU A 575 17.82 -16.09 -13.31
N LYS A 576 18.02 -15.83 -12.01
CA LYS A 576 19.33 -15.87 -11.35
C LYS A 576 19.63 -17.29 -10.85
N ASP A 577 20.91 -17.69 -10.93
CA ASP A 577 21.41 -18.95 -10.37
C ASP A 577 21.21 -19.07 -8.85
#